data_AF-G2I7H1-F1
#
_entry.id   AF-G2I7H1-F1
#
_cell.length_a   1.000
_cell.length_b   1.000
_cell.length_c   1.000
_cell.angle_alpha   90.00
_cell.angle_beta   90.00
_cell.angle_gamma   90.00
#
_symmetry.space_group_name_H-M   'P 1'
#
loop_
_entity.id
_entity.type
_entity.pdbx_description
1 polymer ?
#
loop_
_entity_poly.entity_id
_entity_poly.type
_entity_poly.pdbx_seq_one_letter_code
_entity_poly.pdbx_strand_id
1 'polypeptide(L)'
;MTSPIRKATMAALGADRRCWKESGTTDAQAQSNRFRAAYRKVIQTPARSFADLQDKARLVMLFDPDPHQIEASLVRDILAMKGEVK
;
A
#
# COMPACT_ATOMS: atom_id res chain seq x y z
N MET A 1 11.90 0.73 15.20
CA MET A 1 10.50 0.29 15.32
C MET A 1 9.79 0.53 13.99
N THR A 2 9.05 -0.45 13.45
CA THR A 2 8.28 -0.27 12.21
C THR A 2 6.99 0.51 12.50
N SER A 3 6.76 1.62 11.79
CA SER A 3 5.53 2.41 11.88
C SER A 3 4.26 1.53 11.70
N PRO A 4 3.14 1.86 12.37
CA PRO A 4 1.85 1.21 12.14
C PRO A 4 1.43 1.20 10.66
N ILE A 5 1.78 2.24 9.90
CA ILE A 5 1.54 2.35 8.45
C ILE A 5 2.38 1.30 7.73
N ARG A 6 3.69 1.24 7.99
CA ARG A 6 4.61 0.26 7.41
C ARG A 6 4.16 -1.18 7.63
N LYS A 7 3.73 -1.51 8.85
CA LYS A 7 3.25 -2.87 9.19
C LYS A 7 2.01 -3.24 8.38
N ALA A 8 1.07 -2.31 8.21
CA ALA A 8 -0.15 -2.54 7.44
C ALA A 8 0.11 -2.58 5.92
N THR A 9 1.01 -1.73 5.40
CA THR A 9 1.45 -1.77 4.00
C THR A 9 2.07 -3.11 3.63
N MET A 10 2.98 -3.65 4.46
CA MET A 10 3.57 -4.98 4.22
C MET A 10 2.52 -6.09 4.26
N ALA A 11 1.53 -6.01 5.16
CA ALA A 11 0.47 -7.00 5.24
C ALA A 11 -0.43 -6.99 3.99
N ALA A 12 -0.76 -5.82 3.46
CA ALA A 12 -1.51 -5.66 2.22
C ALA A 12 -0.73 -6.22 1.01
N LEU A 13 0.54 -5.83 0.84
CA LEU A 13 1.42 -6.38 -0.20
C LEU A 13 1.52 -7.92 -0.14
N GLY A 14 1.64 -8.47 1.07
CA GLY A 14 1.71 -9.92 1.27
C GLY A 14 0.38 -10.64 1.03
N ALA A 15 -0.76 -9.97 1.20
CA ALA A 15 -2.08 -10.52 0.90
C ALA A 15 -2.36 -10.50 -0.61
N ASP A 16 -2.04 -9.40 -1.29
CA ASP A 16 -2.17 -9.24 -2.74
C ASP A 16 -1.37 -10.31 -3.51
N ARG A 17 -0.08 -10.47 -3.16
CA ARG A 17 0.78 -11.50 -3.75
C ARG A 17 0.26 -12.93 -3.55
N ARG A 18 -0.42 -13.21 -2.44
CA ARG A 18 -1.02 -14.52 -2.16
C ARG A 18 -2.32 -14.73 -2.92
N CYS A 19 -3.14 -13.69 -3.03
CA CYS A 19 -4.37 -13.71 -3.83
C CYS A 19 -4.08 -14.06 -5.30
N TRP A 20 -2.98 -13.54 -5.86
CA TRP A 20 -2.53 -13.88 -7.21
C TRP A 20 -2.06 -15.34 -7.38
N LYS A 21 -1.60 -16.00 -6.32
CA LYS A 21 -1.14 -17.40 -6.35
C LYS A 21 -2.27 -18.42 -6.09
N GLU A 22 -3.33 -17.99 -5.41
CA GLU A 22 -4.43 -18.85 -4.91
C GLU A 22 -5.74 -18.63 -5.69
N SER A 23 -5.65 -18.20 -6.96
CA SER A 23 -6.81 -17.86 -7.79
C SER A 23 -7.78 -19.06 -7.92
N GLY A 24 -8.96 -18.94 -7.31
CA GLY A 24 -10.07 -19.89 -7.46
C GLY A 24 -10.58 -20.58 -6.18
N THR A 25 -10.03 -20.29 -5.00
CA THR A 25 -10.46 -20.92 -3.73
C THR A 25 -11.03 -19.91 -2.72
N THR A 26 -11.72 -20.38 -1.69
CA THR A 26 -12.22 -19.59 -0.55
C THR A 26 -11.12 -18.74 0.12
N ASP A 27 -9.84 -19.15 -0.02
CA ASP A 27 -8.69 -18.42 0.49
C ASP A 27 -8.44 -17.11 -0.26
N ALA A 28 -8.72 -17.03 -1.57
CA ALA A 28 -8.60 -15.78 -2.33
C ALA A 28 -9.52 -14.68 -1.78
N GLN A 29 -10.76 -15.04 -1.39
CA GLN A 29 -11.69 -14.11 -0.75
C GLN A 29 -11.18 -13.64 0.61
N ALA A 30 -10.59 -14.55 1.40
CA ALA A 30 -9.99 -14.22 2.69
C ALA A 30 -8.78 -13.27 2.53
N GLN A 31 -7.92 -13.48 1.52
CA GLN A 31 -6.80 -12.57 1.24
C GLN A 31 -7.28 -11.21 0.73
N SER A 32 -8.31 -11.16 -0.12
CA SER A 32 -8.93 -9.91 -0.58
C SER A 32 -9.50 -9.08 0.59
N ASN A 33 -10.17 -9.75 1.54
CA ASN A 33 -10.68 -9.09 2.75
C ASN A 33 -9.54 -8.56 3.65
N ARG A 34 -8.46 -9.35 3.81
CA ARG A 34 -7.26 -8.93 4.56
C ARG A 34 -6.59 -7.71 3.90
N PHE A 35 -6.49 -7.70 2.58
CA PHE A 35 -5.99 -6.55 1.82
C PHE A 35 -6.84 -5.32 2.08
N ARG A 36 -8.17 -5.39 1.91
CA ARG A 36 -9.10 -4.27 2.14
C ARG A 36 -9.01 -3.71 3.56
N ALA A 37 -8.92 -4.58 4.58
CA ALA A 37 -8.79 -4.16 5.97
C ALA A 37 -7.46 -3.42 6.23
N ALA A 38 -6.35 -3.95 5.70
CA ALA A 38 -5.04 -3.31 5.81
C ALA A 38 -5.00 -1.96 5.06
N TYR A 39 -5.57 -1.90 3.86
CA TYR A 39 -5.68 -0.69 3.05
C TYR A 39 -6.44 0.43 3.77
N ARG A 40 -7.65 0.12 4.29
CA ARG A 40 -8.45 1.09 5.07
C ARG A 40 -7.68 1.63 6.27
N LYS A 41 -6.98 0.75 6.99
CA LYS A 41 -6.16 1.14 8.14
C LYS A 41 -5.06 2.13 7.74
N VAL A 42 -4.39 1.92 6.61
CA VAL A 42 -3.33 2.83 6.14
C VAL A 42 -3.88 4.17 5.67
N ILE A 43 -5.02 4.20 4.96
CA ILE A 43 -5.65 5.47 4.55
C ILE A 43 -6.03 6.30 5.78
N GLN A 44 -6.68 5.67 6.77
CA GLN A 44 -7.17 6.35 7.97
C GLN A 44 -6.08 6.78 8.95
N THR A 45 -4.89 6.17 8.88
CA THR A 45 -3.78 6.53 9.78
C THR A 45 -3.06 7.78 9.25
N PRO A 46 -2.93 8.88 10.00
CA PRO A 46 -2.17 10.04 9.55
C PRO A 46 -0.68 9.70 9.40
N ALA A 47 -0.06 10.12 8.29
CA ALA A 47 1.37 9.97 8.09
C ALA A 47 2.14 10.92 9.02
N ARG A 48 3.17 10.42 9.70
CA ARG A 48 4.00 11.22 10.62
C ARG A 48 5.42 11.41 10.12
N SER A 49 5.77 10.73 9.03
CA SER A 49 7.09 10.75 8.43
C SER A 49 6.99 10.61 6.92
N PHE A 50 8.06 11.01 6.22
CA PHE A 50 8.16 10.79 4.78
C PHE A 50 8.10 9.29 4.42
N ALA A 51 8.67 8.42 5.26
CA ALA A 51 8.55 6.97 5.10
C ALA A 51 7.10 6.48 5.16
N ASP A 52 6.25 7.08 6.00
CA ASP A 52 4.82 6.76 6.05
C ASP A 52 4.09 7.19 4.76
N LEU A 53 4.48 8.33 4.17
CA LEU A 53 3.95 8.78 2.88
C LEU A 53 4.35 7.82 1.76
N GLN A 54 5.60 7.36 1.74
CA GLN A 54 6.05 6.35 0.78
C GLN A 54 5.30 5.02 0.95
N ASP A 55 5.06 4.57 2.18
CA ASP A 55 4.32 3.34 2.45
C ASP A 55 2.82 3.45 2.08
N LYS A 56 2.23 4.65 2.18
CA LYS A 56 0.89 4.95 1.63
C LYS A 56 0.90 4.95 0.11
N ALA A 57 1.87 5.62 -0.51
CA ALA A 57 2.02 5.74 -1.95
C ALA A 57 2.13 4.36 -2.62
N ARG A 58 2.90 3.44 -2.03
CA ARG A 58 2.99 2.02 -2.47
C ARG A 58 1.62 1.32 -2.51
N LEU A 59 0.73 1.62 -1.56
CA LEU A 59 -0.59 0.99 -1.52
C LEU A 59 -1.56 1.57 -2.54
N VAL A 60 -1.50 2.88 -2.78
CA VAL A 60 -2.33 3.52 -3.81
C VAL A 60 -1.98 2.95 -5.18
N MET A 61 -0.69 2.81 -5.48
CA MET A 61 -0.22 2.22 -6.74
C MET A 61 -0.64 0.76 -6.98
N LEU A 62 -0.93 -0.01 -5.91
CA LEU A 62 -1.46 -1.37 -6.03
C LEU A 62 -2.96 -1.39 -6.32
N PHE A 63 -3.70 -0.38 -5.83
CA PHE A 63 -5.16 -0.33 -5.93
C PHE A 63 -5.63 0.38 -7.19
N ASP A 64 -4.95 1.46 -7.57
CA ASP A 64 -5.28 2.25 -8.75
C ASP A 64 -4.08 2.26 -9.72
N PRO A 65 -4.07 1.33 -10.69
CA PRO A 65 -2.97 1.20 -11.62
C PRO A 65 -3.05 2.18 -12.78
N ASP A 66 -4.09 3.02 -12.91
CA ASP A 66 -4.24 3.92 -14.06
C ASP A 66 -3.11 4.96 -14.06
N PRO A 67 -2.14 4.85 -14.98
CA PRO A 67 -0.97 5.70 -14.96
C PRO A 67 -1.27 7.15 -15.39
N HIS A 68 -2.46 7.42 -15.92
CA HIS A 68 -2.88 8.73 -16.42
C HIS A 68 -3.59 9.59 -15.38
N GLN A 69 -3.95 9.01 -14.23
CA GLN A 69 -4.52 9.79 -13.11
C GLN A 69 -3.46 10.64 -12.42
N ILE A 70 -3.87 11.81 -11.93
CA ILE A 70 -3.00 12.77 -11.23
C ILE A 70 -2.42 12.13 -9.97
N GLU A 71 -3.23 11.31 -9.29
CA GLU A 71 -2.91 10.53 -8.10
C GLU A 71 -1.75 9.57 -8.36
N ALA A 72 -1.73 8.90 -9.52
CA ALA A 72 -0.64 8.01 -9.91
C ALA A 72 0.65 8.78 -10.19
N SER A 73 0.56 9.99 -10.77
CA SER A 73 1.73 10.87 -10.92
C SER A 73 2.30 11.28 -9.58
N LEU A 74 1.46 11.77 -8.67
CA LEU A 74 1.85 12.20 -7.33
C LEU A 74 2.49 11.05 -6.52
N VAL A 75 1.94 9.85 -6.63
CA VAL A 75 2.48 8.64 -5.99
C VAL A 75 3.88 8.33 -6.51
N ARG A 76 4.11 8.40 -7.83
CA ARG A 76 5.44 8.20 -8.41
C ARG A 76 6.42 9.25 -7.93
N ASP A 77 6.01 10.51 -7.82
CA ASP A 77 6.85 11.59 -7.31
C ASP A 77 7.25 11.35 -5.84
N ILE A 78 6.29 10.94 -5.00
CA ILE A 78 6.56 10.58 -3.59
C ILE A 78 7.53 9.40 -3.47
N LEU A 79 7.43 8.41 -4.34
CA LEU A 79 8.33 7.25 -4.35
C LEU A 79 9.71 7.58 -4.92
N ALA A 80 9.80 8.53 -5.86
CA ALA A 80 11.04 9.00 -6.46
C ALA A 80 11.80 9.98 -5.56
N MET A 81 11.09 10.72 -4.69
CA MET A 81 11.69 11.58 -3.69
C MET A 81 12.57 10.75 -2.74
N LYS A 82 13.88 11.01 -2.78
CA LYS A 82 14.80 10.52 -1.77
C LYS A 82 14.67 11.42 -0.54
N GLY A 83 14.39 10.83 0.61
CA GLY A 83 14.40 11.57 1.87
C GLY A 83 15.81 12.09 2.10
N GLU A 84 16.05 13.36 1.81
CA GLU A 84 17.28 14.03 2.20
C GLU A 84 17.26 14.13 3.72
N VAL A 85 17.88 13.14 4.35
CA VAL A 85 18.33 13.25 5.74
C VAL A 85 19.44 14.29 5.71
N LYS A 86 19.14 15.48 6.20
CA LYS A 86 20.14 16.47 6.55
C LYS A 86 20.83 16.08 7.85
#